data_AF-A0A173SNS8-F1
#
_entry.id   AF-A0A173SNS8-F1
#
_cell.length_a   1.000
_cell.length_b   1.000
_cell.length_c   1.000
_cell.angle_alpha   90.00
_cell.angle_beta   90.00
_cell.angle_gamma   90.00
#
_symmetry.space_group_name_H-M   'P 1'
#
loop_
_entity.id
_entity.type
_entity.pdbx_description
1 polymer ?
#
loop_
_entity_poly.entity_id
_entity_poly.type
_entity_poly.pdbx_seq_one_letter_code
_entity_poly.pdbx_strand_id
1 'polypeptide(L)'
;MENNSNAIAEIQKKYAGCNLLMPAATEVQLNPFYKITVMEVTADLSENSGDIFKVGSVKTGTTQQGKDIWEETYSPAKPLLMKIAAAAGIQFDPDHTYGTKIDANTYKAKAYGAMRMPDGTGKTHADEKVICLDDEEANYRVEFMDKSIKGITDEKAAKAAAEMFKGNWIDAKNKWGKACKAYVIDDCDREKYIERSVLVNMTLLRKTAAAKAMTGAILRVIRALTGMKGQYTKKELQKPFAIPRVTFSPDYTDPEVRKAMLSQGMNSIGSLFGAAPTIAAIPDALTGRERDEFNPEEFADNPAFASDEAMVEENAGGEQNWFDETPQQNSESEANEQTGYICDECGAQISDKVYSYSINKFGKPLCVRCQRGAH
;
A
#
# COMPACT_ATOMS: atom_id res chain seq x y z
N MET A 1 -39.18 -9.43 19.69
CA MET A 1 -38.96 -9.39 18.23
C MET A 1 -38.85 -7.93 17.83
N GLU A 2 -37.73 -7.28 18.09
CA GLU A 2 -37.53 -5.86 17.75
C GLU A 2 -36.06 -5.65 17.37
N ASN A 3 -35.84 -4.85 16.32
CA ASN A 3 -34.57 -4.27 15.85
C ASN A 3 -33.57 -5.17 15.09
N ASN A 4 -33.92 -5.68 13.91
CA ASN A 4 -32.91 -6.26 13.01
C ASN A 4 -33.05 -5.84 11.54
N SER A 5 -33.46 -4.60 11.29
CA SER A 5 -33.74 -4.09 9.95
C SER A 5 -33.29 -2.64 9.77
N ASN A 6 -31.98 -2.36 9.95
CA ASN A 6 -31.41 -1.04 9.59
C ASN A 6 -29.87 -1.00 9.48
N ALA A 7 -29.14 -2.12 9.38
CA ALA A 7 -27.68 -2.12 9.46
C ALA A 7 -27.00 -1.22 8.40
N ILE A 8 -27.52 -1.19 7.17
CA ILE A 8 -26.95 -0.38 6.07
C ILE A 8 -27.26 1.11 6.26
N ALA A 9 -28.49 1.46 6.63
CA ALA A 9 -28.91 2.85 6.88
C ALA A 9 -28.20 3.44 8.11
N GLU A 10 -27.95 2.62 9.13
CA GLU A 10 -27.19 3.00 10.32
C GLU A 10 -25.71 3.23 9.99
N ILE A 11 -25.11 2.40 9.13
CA ILE A 11 -23.76 2.62 8.61
C ILE A 11 -23.69 3.94 7.82
N GLN A 12 -24.66 4.22 6.94
CA GLN A 12 -24.70 5.49 6.20
C GLN A 12 -24.76 6.71 7.13
N LYS A 13 -25.56 6.64 8.22
CA LYS A 13 -25.63 7.72 9.22
C LYS A 13 -24.34 7.84 10.04
N LYS A 14 -23.79 6.71 10.51
CA LYS A 14 -22.59 6.68 11.36
C LYS A 14 -21.34 7.11 10.60
N TYR A 15 -21.25 6.78 9.32
CA TYR A 15 -20.10 7.06 8.46
C TYR A 15 -20.34 8.20 7.45
N ALA A 16 -21.33 9.05 7.66
CA ALA A 16 -21.58 10.24 6.83
C ALA A 16 -20.37 11.21 6.75
N GLY A 17 -19.46 11.15 7.74
CA GLY A 17 -18.21 11.90 7.77
C GLY A 17 -17.07 11.30 6.94
N CYS A 18 -17.24 10.11 6.37
CA CYS A 18 -16.22 9.33 5.67
C CYS A 18 -16.49 9.28 4.15
N ASN A 19 -15.47 8.94 3.36
CA ASN A 19 -15.66 8.61 1.95
C ASN A 19 -16.20 7.18 1.85
N LEU A 20 -17.53 7.04 1.88
CA LEU A 20 -18.18 5.73 1.84
C LEU A 20 -18.11 5.12 0.43
N LEU A 21 -17.42 3.99 0.30
CA LEU A 21 -17.23 3.28 -0.97
C LEU A 21 -18.27 2.16 -1.10
N MET A 22 -19.55 2.54 -1.15
CA MET A 22 -20.67 1.61 -1.26
C MET A 22 -21.68 2.11 -2.30
N PRO A 23 -22.11 1.29 -3.27
CA PRO A 23 -23.24 1.64 -4.12
C PRO A 23 -24.50 1.77 -3.26
N ALA A 24 -25.43 2.63 -3.66
CA ALA A 24 -26.73 2.77 -2.98
C ALA A 24 -27.54 1.47 -3.13
N ALA A 25 -27.27 0.49 -2.27
CA ALA A 25 -27.96 -0.78 -2.24
C ALA A 25 -29.24 -0.64 -1.42
N THR A 26 -30.34 -1.15 -1.96
CA THR A 26 -31.60 -1.34 -1.26
C THR A 26 -31.45 -2.46 -0.24
N GLU A 27 -32.15 -2.30 0.88
CA GLU A 27 -32.11 -3.14 2.06
C GLU A 27 -32.22 -4.64 1.74
N VAL A 28 -31.22 -5.43 2.15
CA VAL A 28 -31.26 -6.89 2.12
C VAL A 28 -31.18 -7.39 3.55
N GLN A 29 -32.14 -8.23 3.94
CA GLN A 29 -32.15 -8.90 5.23
C GLN A 29 -30.91 -9.80 5.32
N LEU A 30 -29.90 -9.36 6.08
CA LEU A 30 -28.72 -10.17 6.32
C LEU A 30 -29.10 -11.39 7.16
N ASN A 31 -28.70 -12.55 6.66
CA ASN A 31 -28.85 -13.82 7.36
C ASN A 31 -28.04 -13.76 8.69
N PRO A 32 -28.57 -14.25 9.84
CA PRO A 32 -27.89 -14.23 11.16
C PRO A 32 -26.46 -14.78 11.24
N PHE A 33 -25.99 -15.48 10.20
CA PHE A 33 -24.60 -15.94 10.10
C PHE A 33 -23.60 -14.84 9.64
N TYR A 34 -24.10 -13.73 9.11
CA TYR A 34 -23.27 -12.69 8.49
C TYR A 34 -23.44 -11.34 9.20
N LYS A 35 -22.32 -10.68 9.47
CA LYS A 35 -22.28 -9.31 10.01
C LYS A 35 -21.60 -8.38 9.00
N ILE A 36 -22.11 -7.15 8.87
CA ILE A 36 -21.40 -6.12 8.12
C ILE A 36 -20.30 -5.55 9.01
N THR A 37 -19.06 -5.72 8.60
CA THR A 37 -17.87 -5.08 9.19
C THR A 37 -17.45 -3.93 8.31
N VAL A 38 -17.21 -2.74 8.87
CA VAL A 38 -16.69 -1.60 8.13
C VAL A 38 -15.18 -1.50 8.36
N MET A 39 -14.41 -1.51 7.28
CA MET A 39 -12.97 -1.25 7.33
C MET A 39 -12.72 0.21 6.95
N GLU A 40 -11.94 0.91 7.76
CA GLU A 40 -11.54 2.29 7.50
C GLU A 40 -10.10 2.34 6.98
N VAL A 41 -9.89 3.05 5.88
CA VAL A 41 -8.57 3.27 5.28
C VAL A 41 -8.31 4.76 5.22
N THR A 42 -7.28 5.23 5.93
CA THR A 42 -6.83 6.62 5.89
C THR A 42 -5.79 6.82 4.80
N ALA A 43 -5.90 7.93 4.07
CA ALA A 43 -4.88 8.34 3.10
C ALA A 43 -3.77 9.12 3.82
N ASP A 44 -2.51 8.77 3.56
CA ASP A 44 -1.38 9.55 4.04
C ASP A 44 -1.13 10.75 3.10
N LEU A 45 -1.32 11.96 3.63
CA LEU A 45 -1.18 13.22 2.91
C LEU A 45 0.25 13.79 2.93
N SER A 46 1.21 13.10 3.53
CA SER A 46 2.60 13.51 3.53
C SER A 46 3.19 13.46 2.12
N GLU A 47 4.15 14.34 1.83
CA GLU A 47 4.77 14.41 0.49
C GLU A 47 5.58 13.14 0.14
N ASN A 48 5.93 12.34 1.13
CA ASN A 48 6.78 11.15 0.99
C ASN A 48 5.99 9.84 0.94
N SER A 49 4.68 9.84 1.23
CA SER A 49 3.90 8.60 1.33
C SER A 49 3.70 7.90 -0.03
N GLY A 50 3.62 8.69 -1.10
CA GLY A 50 3.21 8.20 -2.41
C GLY A 50 1.77 7.71 -2.49
N ASP A 51 0.94 7.91 -1.44
CA ASP A 51 -0.48 7.51 -1.43
C ASP A 51 -1.31 8.38 -2.40
N ILE A 52 -0.90 9.63 -2.63
CA ILE A 52 -1.58 10.59 -3.49
C ILE A 52 -0.59 11.35 -4.38
N PHE A 53 -1.06 11.81 -5.53
CA PHE A 53 -0.31 12.72 -6.41
C PHE A 53 -1.17 13.89 -6.87
N LYS A 54 -0.57 15.07 -7.01
CA LYS A 54 -1.27 16.29 -7.44
C LYS A 54 -1.58 16.23 -8.94
N VAL A 55 -2.81 16.54 -9.32
CA VAL A 55 -3.27 16.50 -10.72
C VAL A 55 -3.57 17.89 -11.26
N GLY A 56 -4.06 18.80 -10.42
CA GLY A 56 -4.41 20.15 -10.85
C GLY A 56 -5.02 20.97 -9.74
N SER A 57 -5.75 22.02 -10.13
CA SER A 57 -6.52 22.86 -9.23
C SER A 57 -7.92 23.06 -9.79
N VAL A 58 -8.93 22.99 -8.93
CA VAL A 58 -10.34 23.20 -9.29
C VAL A 58 -10.81 24.49 -8.62
N LYS A 59 -11.56 25.30 -9.37
CA LYS A 59 -12.21 26.49 -8.85
C LYS A 59 -13.37 26.06 -7.95
N THR A 60 -13.24 26.26 -6.65
CA THR A 60 -14.21 25.85 -5.62
C THR A 60 -15.14 26.97 -5.19
N GLY A 61 -14.86 28.22 -5.57
CA GLY A 61 -15.79 29.33 -5.35
C GLY A 61 -15.22 30.68 -5.74
N THR A 62 -15.99 31.73 -5.45
CA THR A 62 -15.61 33.13 -5.64
C THR A 62 -15.82 33.85 -4.31
N THR A 63 -14.80 34.51 -3.80
CA THR A 63 -14.90 35.34 -2.59
C THR A 63 -15.90 36.49 -2.83
N GLN A 64 -16.49 37.06 -1.77
CA GLN A 64 -17.39 38.24 -1.85
C GLN A 64 -16.76 39.45 -2.59
N GLN A 65 -15.44 39.49 -2.74
CA GLN A 65 -14.69 40.48 -3.52
C GLN A 65 -14.44 40.09 -4.99
N GLY A 66 -15.10 39.06 -5.51
CA GLY A 66 -14.98 38.64 -6.91
C GLY A 66 -13.70 37.85 -7.24
N LYS A 67 -12.92 37.43 -6.24
CA LYS A 67 -11.67 36.68 -6.44
C LYS A 67 -11.93 35.17 -6.41
N ASP A 68 -11.47 34.47 -7.45
CA ASP A 68 -11.61 33.02 -7.58
C ASP A 68 -10.76 32.28 -6.55
N ILE A 69 -11.38 31.36 -5.81
CA ILE A 69 -10.74 30.45 -4.88
C ILE A 69 -10.45 29.16 -5.63
N TRP A 70 -9.17 28.82 -5.71
CA TRP A 70 -8.68 27.60 -6.33
C TRP A 70 -8.22 26.63 -5.25
N GLU A 71 -8.74 25.41 -5.26
CA GLU A 71 -8.28 24.32 -4.38
C GLU A 71 -7.49 23.27 -5.17
N GLU A 72 -6.39 22.81 -4.57
CA GLU A 72 -5.57 21.77 -5.18
C GLU A 72 -6.29 20.42 -5.16
N THR A 73 -6.14 19.70 -6.27
CA THR A 73 -6.80 18.43 -6.52
C THR A 73 -5.76 17.33 -6.67
N TYR A 74 -5.99 16.22 -5.99
CA TYR A 74 -5.10 15.06 -5.90
C TYR A 74 -5.81 13.81 -6.39
N SER A 75 -5.05 12.84 -6.91
CA SER A 75 -5.55 11.53 -7.27
C SER A 75 -4.87 10.44 -6.45
N PRO A 76 -5.62 9.41 -6.02
CA PRO A 76 -5.06 8.24 -5.36
C PRO A 76 -4.05 7.51 -6.25
N ALA A 77 -2.86 7.30 -5.72
CA ALA A 77 -1.80 6.52 -6.35
C ALA A 77 -1.92 5.02 -6.03
N LYS A 78 -0.99 4.23 -6.59
CA LYS A 78 -0.95 2.77 -6.44
C LYS A 78 -1.04 2.32 -4.97
N PRO A 79 -0.27 2.86 -4.01
CA PRO A 79 -0.29 2.35 -2.63
C PRO A 79 -1.66 2.46 -1.96
N LEU A 80 -2.31 3.63 -2.04
CA LEU A 80 -3.64 3.84 -1.47
C LEU A 80 -4.70 2.94 -2.12
N LEU A 81 -4.65 2.80 -3.45
CA LEU A 81 -5.58 1.92 -4.18
C LEU A 81 -5.42 0.45 -3.78
N MET A 82 -4.19 0.00 -3.55
CA MET A 82 -3.93 -1.37 -3.09
C MET A 82 -4.39 -1.59 -1.65
N LYS A 83 -4.20 -0.61 -0.74
CA LYS A 83 -4.75 -0.65 0.63
C LYS A 83 -6.28 -0.76 0.61
N ILE A 84 -6.93 0.06 -0.23
CA ILE A 84 -8.38 0.03 -0.46
C ILE A 84 -8.81 -1.33 -1.01
N ALA A 85 -8.11 -1.88 -2.00
CA ALA A 85 -8.43 -3.17 -2.59
C ALA A 85 -8.33 -4.32 -1.57
N ALA A 86 -7.31 -4.30 -0.72
CA ALA A 86 -7.14 -5.27 0.36
C ALA A 86 -8.28 -5.17 1.40
N ALA A 87 -8.63 -3.95 1.82
CA ALA A 87 -9.73 -3.72 2.74
C ALA A 87 -11.10 -4.10 2.14
N ALA A 88 -11.29 -3.87 0.85
CA ALA A 88 -12.47 -4.29 0.10
C ALA A 88 -12.54 -5.79 -0.18
N GLY A 89 -11.46 -6.55 0.06
CA GLY A 89 -11.39 -7.97 -0.25
C GLY A 89 -11.49 -8.25 -1.75
N ILE A 90 -10.97 -7.36 -2.60
CA ILE A 90 -10.94 -7.57 -4.04
C ILE A 90 -9.98 -8.71 -4.36
N GLN A 91 -10.48 -9.71 -5.07
CA GLN A 91 -9.68 -10.82 -5.58
C GLN A 91 -9.47 -10.65 -7.08
N PHE A 92 -8.23 -10.81 -7.52
CA PHE A 92 -7.89 -10.82 -8.94
C PHE A 92 -7.72 -12.26 -9.40
N ASP A 93 -8.24 -12.55 -10.58
CA ASP A 93 -8.09 -13.85 -11.21
C ASP A 93 -6.63 -14.02 -11.67
N PRO A 94 -5.86 -14.99 -11.12
CA PRO A 94 -4.45 -15.19 -11.50
C PRO A 94 -4.27 -15.61 -12.96
N ASP A 95 -5.21 -16.35 -13.52
CA ASP A 95 -5.10 -16.93 -14.86
C ASP A 95 -5.52 -15.93 -15.95
N HIS A 96 -6.50 -15.08 -15.63
CA HIS A 96 -7.04 -14.09 -16.59
C HIS A 96 -6.42 -12.69 -16.44
N THR A 97 -5.70 -12.40 -15.36
CA THR A 97 -5.02 -11.11 -15.14
C THR A 97 -3.57 -11.16 -15.62
N TYR A 98 -3.35 -10.93 -16.91
CA TYR A 98 -2.01 -10.96 -17.51
C TYR A 98 -1.78 -9.84 -18.55
N GLY A 99 -0.49 -9.64 -18.84
CA GLY A 99 -0.01 -8.75 -19.91
C GLY A 99 0.36 -9.55 -21.16
N THR A 100 -0.06 -9.07 -22.33
CA THR A 100 0.30 -9.62 -23.63
C THR A 100 1.00 -8.55 -24.46
N LYS A 101 2.10 -8.92 -25.09
CA LYS A 101 2.71 -8.12 -26.14
C LYS A 101 1.95 -8.39 -27.44
N ILE A 102 1.30 -7.38 -28.00
CA ILE A 102 0.57 -7.52 -29.27
C ILE A 102 1.57 -7.45 -30.42
N ASP A 103 2.36 -6.37 -30.43
CA ASP A 103 3.35 -6.08 -31.46
C ASP A 103 4.69 -5.72 -30.82
N ALA A 104 5.73 -5.51 -31.65
CA ALA A 104 7.05 -5.06 -31.19
C ALA A 104 6.98 -3.84 -30.25
N ASN A 105 6.05 -2.92 -30.54
CA ASN A 105 5.89 -1.63 -29.86
C ASN A 105 4.61 -1.48 -29.03
N THR A 106 3.75 -2.51 -28.95
CA THR A 106 2.44 -2.38 -28.28
C THR A 106 2.27 -3.43 -27.19
N TYR A 107 2.00 -2.94 -25.97
CA TYR A 107 1.72 -3.77 -24.80
C TYR A 107 0.27 -3.59 -24.38
N LYS A 108 -0.44 -4.70 -24.18
CA LYS A 108 -1.80 -4.71 -23.66
C LYS A 108 -1.86 -5.55 -22.40
N ALA A 109 -2.46 -5.03 -21.35
CA ALA A 109 -2.73 -5.81 -20.14
C ALA A 109 -4.22 -5.82 -19.85
N LYS A 110 -4.72 -6.96 -19.38
CA LYS A 110 -6.09 -7.15 -18.93
C LYS A 110 -6.08 -7.53 -17.46
N ALA A 111 -7.04 -7.01 -16.71
CA ALA A 111 -7.24 -7.38 -15.31
C ALA A 111 -8.69 -7.75 -15.07
N TYR A 112 -8.91 -8.81 -14.29
CA TYR A 112 -10.22 -9.29 -13.89
C TYR A 112 -10.28 -9.31 -12.38
N GLY A 113 -11.18 -8.51 -11.80
CA GLY A 113 -11.36 -8.41 -10.36
C GLY A 113 -12.79 -8.74 -9.95
N ALA A 114 -12.91 -9.34 -8.77
CA ALA A 114 -14.18 -9.67 -8.14
C ALA A 114 -14.21 -9.12 -6.70
N MET A 115 -15.36 -8.64 -6.27
CA MET A 115 -15.61 -8.13 -4.92
C MET A 115 -16.99 -8.58 -4.45
N ARG A 116 -17.15 -8.85 -3.15
CA ARG A 116 -18.46 -9.07 -2.53
C ARG A 116 -19.01 -7.75 -2.00
N MET A 117 -20.20 -7.39 -2.44
CA MET A 117 -20.90 -6.21 -1.94
C MET A 117 -21.50 -6.47 -0.55
N PRO A 118 -21.83 -5.42 0.23
CA PRO A 118 -22.44 -5.53 1.56
C PRO A 118 -23.79 -6.26 1.60
N ASP A 119 -24.46 -6.36 0.47
CA ASP A 119 -25.70 -7.13 0.27
C ASP A 119 -25.43 -8.63 0.02
N GLY A 120 -24.16 -9.05 0.00
CA GLY A 120 -23.73 -10.42 -0.27
C GLY A 120 -23.58 -10.76 -1.76
N THR A 121 -24.03 -9.89 -2.66
CA THR A 121 -23.94 -10.13 -4.10
C THR A 121 -22.49 -10.00 -4.58
N GLY A 122 -22.13 -10.80 -5.58
CA GLY A 122 -20.81 -10.72 -6.21
C GLY A 122 -20.83 -9.66 -7.31
N LYS A 123 -19.88 -8.73 -7.28
CA LYS A 123 -19.61 -7.77 -8.37
C LYS A 123 -18.29 -8.13 -9.01
N THR A 124 -18.30 -8.33 -10.32
CA THR A 124 -17.09 -8.55 -11.13
C THR A 124 -16.88 -7.37 -12.07
N HIS A 125 -15.63 -7.08 -12.39
CA HIS A 125 -15.28 -6.08 -13.40
C HIS A 125 -13.99 -6.46 -14.10
N ALA A 126 -13.93 -6.18 -15.39
CA ALA A 126 -12.75 -6.40 -16.22
C ALA A 126 -12.41 -5.11 -16.94
N ASP A 127 -11.14 -4.74 -16.95
CA ASP A 127 -10.65 -3.56 -17.66
C ASP A 127 -9.28 -3.88 -18.28
N GLU A 128 -8.92 -3.13 -19.31
CA GLU A 128 -7.70 -3.30 -20.06
C GLU A 128 -6.95 -1.98 -20.23
N LYS A 129 -5.63 -2.06 -20.31
CA LYS A 129 -4.76 -0.92 -20.61
C LYS A 129 -3.80 -1.27 -21.73
N VAL A 130 -3.80 -0.44 -22.76
CA VAL A 130 -2.88 -0.51 -23.90
C VAL A 130 -1.87 0.62 -23.80
N ILE A 131 -0.60 0.30 -24.03
CA ILE A 131 0.50 1.25 -24.17
C ILE A 131 1.17 0.98 -25.51
N CYS A 132 1.04 1.94 -26.42
CA CYS A 132 1.75 1.96 -27.69
C CYS A 132 3.00 2.83 -27.55
N LEU A 133 4.18 2.26 -27.78
CA LEU A 133 5.44 2.97 -27.65
C LEU A 133 5.59 4.08 -28.70
N ASP A 134 5.05 3.89 -29.90
CA ASP A 134 5.16 4.88 -30.98
C ASP A 134 4.29 6.11 -30.70
N ASP A 135 3.08 5.90 -30.16
CA ASP A 135 2.19 7.00 -29.75
C ASP A 135 2.80 7.80 -28.59
N GLU A 136 3.41 7.12 -27.62
CA GLU A 136 4.10 7.76 -26.49
C GLU A 136 5.36 8.50 -26.97
N GLU A 137 6.09 7.97 -27.95
CA GLU A 137 7.22 8.66 -28.57
C GLU A 137 6.78 9.96 -29.26
N ALA A 138 5.69 9.93 -30.03
CA ALA A 138 5.12 11.10 -30.66
C ALA A 138 4.68 12.15 -29.62
N ASN A 139 4.04 11.71 -28.53
CA ASN A 139 3.67 12.59 -27.42
C ASN A 139 4.89 13.24 -26.76
N TYR A 140 5.95 12.47 -26.48
CA TYR A 140 7.19 13.02 -25.93
C TYR A 140 7.83 14.04 -26.88
N ARG A 141 7.88 13.75 -28.18
CA ARG A 141 8.42 14.70 -29.18
C ARG A 141 7.67 16.03 -29.14
N VAL A 142 6.34 16.01 -29.14
CA VAL A 142 5.51 17.22 -29.06
C VAL A 142 5.74 17.97 -27.75
N GLU A 143 5.80 17.25 -26.62
CA GLU A 143 6.03 17.86 -25.31
C GLU A 143 7.39 18.54 -25.21
N PHE A 144 8.46 17.90 -25.68
CA PHE A 144 9.81 18.46 -25.65
C PHE A 144 9.99 19.57 -26.70
N MET A 145 9.32 19.49 -27.84
CA MET A 145 9.26 20.58 -28.81
C MET A 145 8.63 21.83 -28.17
N ASP A 146 7.47 21.69 -27.52
CA ASP A 146 6.79 22.81 -26.86
C ASP A 146 7.63 23.42 -25.73
N LYS A 147 8.31 22.58 -24.93
CA LYS A 147 9.23 23.03 -23.87
C LYS A 147 10.44 23.77 -24.43
N SER A 148 10.97 23.32 -25.57
CA SER A 148 12.13 23.97 -26.19
C SER A 148 11.80 25.38 -26.70
N ILE A 149 10.55 25.61 -27.13
CA ILE A 149 10.06 26.91 -27.63
C ILE A 149 9.65 27.82 -26.47
N LYS A 150 8.82 27.32 -25.56
CA LYS A 150 8.26 28.11 -24.45
C LYS A 150 9.25 28.34 -23.30
N GLY A 151 10.33 27.56 -23.26
CA GLY A 151 11.32 27.58 -22.20
C GLY A 151 11.04 26.57 -21.09
N ILE A 152 12.10 25.95 -20.61
CA ILE A 152 12.08 24.96 -19.53
C ILE A 152 11.93 25.70 -18.21
N THR A 153 10.78 25.54 -17.56
CA THR A 153 10.44 26.24 -16.29
C THR A 153 10.89 25.50 -15.04
N ASP A 154 11.23 24.21 -15.14
CA ASP A 154 11.75 23.43 -14.02
C ASP A 154 13.23 23.74 -13.78
N GLU A 155 13.60 24.11 -12.56
CA GLU A 155 14.94 24.61 -12.25
C GLU A 155 16.03 23.56 -12.48
N LYS A 156 15.77 22.29 -12.14
CA LYS A 156 16.74 21.20 -12.32
C LYS A 156 16.92 20.89 -13.80
N ALA A 157 15.81 20.77 -14.54
CA ALA A 157 15.85 20.52 -15.97
C ALA A 157 16.46 21.70 -16.76
N ALA A 158 16.18 22.94 -16.35
CA ALA A 158 16.71 24.15 -16.98
C ALA A 158 18.24 24.27 -16.81
N LYS A 159 18.76 23.99 -15.60
CA LYS A 159 20.21 23.97 -15.35
C LYS A 159 20.91 22.87 -16.15
N ALA A 160 20.35 21.66 -16.16
CA ALA A 160 20.90 20.56 -16.95
C ALA A 160 20.89 20.86 -18.45
N ALA A 161 19.83 21.49 -18.95
CA ALA A 161 19.76 21.91 -20.35
C ALA A 161 20.77 23.01 -20.67
N ALA A 162 20.97 23.98 -19.76
CA ALA A 162 21.96 25.05 -19.94
C ALA A 162 23.42 24.58 -19.91
N GLU A 163 23.71 23.49 -19.22
CA GLU A 163 25.03 22.87 -19.24
C GLU A 163 25.32 22.13 -20.56
N MET A 164 24.28 21.56 -21.18
CA MET A 164 24.43 20.65 -22.32
C MET A 164 24.11 21.27 -23.68
N PHE A 165 23.34 22.35 -23.73
CA PHE A 165 22.84 22.97 -24.96
C PHE A 165 22.97 24.49 -24.90
N LYS A 166 23.16 25.13 -26.05
CA LYS A 166 23.18 26.60 -26.13
C LYS A 166 21.77 27.18 -26.06
N GLY A 167 21.63 28.34 -25.42
CA GLY A 167 20.33 28.93 -25.14
C GLY A 167 20.40 30.13 -24.19
N ASN A 168 19.24 30.75 -23.96
CA ASN A 168 19.10 31.98 -23.19
C ASN A 168 18.18 31.80 -21.98
N TRP A 169 18.52 32.46 -20.88
CA TRP A 169 17.66 32.54 -19.70
C TRP A 169 16.64 33.65 -19.89
N ILE A 170 15.36 33.32 -19.70
CA ILE A 170 14.24 34.26 -19.76
C ILE A 170 13.53 34.26 -18.42
N ASP A 171 13.14 35.44 -17.94
CA ASP A 171 12.26 35.55 -16.78
C ASP A 171 10.85 35.08 -17.18
N ALA A 172 10.46 33.92 -16.66
CA ALA A 172 9.16 33.31 -16.91
C ALA A 172 8.37 33.21 -15.60
N LYS A 173 7.09 32.86 -15.71
CA LYS A 173 6.28 32.44 -14.57
C LYS A 173 6.06 30.95 -14.65
N ASN A 174 6.27 30.24 -13.55
CA ASN A 174 6.01 28.82 -13.49
C ASN A 174 4.50 28.54 -13.56
N LYS A 175 4.13 27.26 -13.62
CA LYS A 175 2.73 26.80 -13.60
C LYS A 175 1.92 27.26 -12.37
N TRP A 176 2.57 27.79 -11.34
CA TRP A 176 1.98 28.29 -10.09
C TRP A 176 2.05 29.82 -9.95
N GLY A 177 2.41 30.53 -11.03
CA GLY A 177 2.47 32.00 -11.05
C GLY A 177 3.67 32.62 -10.33
N LYS A 178 4.62 31.82 -9.83
CA LYS A 178 5.87 32.32 -9.24
C LYS A 178 6.87 32.65 -10.35
N ALA A 179 7.61 33.75 -10.19
CA ALA A 179 8.70 34.10 -11.09
C ALA A 179 9.79 33.01 -11.05
N CYS A 180 10.15 32.47 -12.20
CA CYS A 180 11.18 31.47 -12.37
C CYS A 180 12.04 31.81 -13.59
N LYS A 181 13.33 31.52 -13.52
CA LYS A 181 14.20 31.62 -14.68
C LYS A 181 13.98 30.41 -15.56
N ALA A 182 13.38 30.60 -16.73
CA ALA A 182 13.23 29.54 -17.72
C ALA A 182 14.42 29.55 -18.68
N TYR A 183 14.84 28.36 -19.13
CA TYR A 183 15.88 28.24 -20.14
C TYR A 183 15.28 27.91 -21.50
N VAL A 184 15.50 28.79 -22.49
CA VAL A 184 15.07 28.59 -23.88
C VAL A 184 16.26 28.12 -24.70
N ILE A 185 16.09 27.01 -25.40
CA ILE A 185 17.12 26.39 -26.22
C ILE A 185 17.14 27.08 -27.58
N ASP A 186 18.34 27.39 -28.05
CA ASP A 186 18.57 28.00 -29.36
C ASP A 186 18.13 27.07 -30.51
N ASP A 187 17.76 27.64 -31.65
CA ASP A 187 17.32 26.89 -32.83
C ASP A 187 18.37 25.84 -33.28
N CYS A 188 19.67 26.14 -33.09
CA CYS A 188 20.76 25.24 -33.51
C CYS A 188 20.83 23.92 -32.72
N ASP A 189 20.47 23.93 -31.44
CA ASP A 189 20.58 22.76 -30.54
C ASP A 189 19.21 22.18 -30.13
N ARG A 190 18.11 22.78 -30.61
CA ARG A 190 16.74 22.35 -30.30
C ARG A 190 16.48 20.89 -30.65
N GLU A 191 16.88 20.46 -31.83
CA GLU A 191 16.63 19.09 -32.30
C GLU A 191 17.38 18.06 -31.45
N LYS A 192 18.65 18.34 -31.12
CA LYS A 192 19.47 17.48 -30.23
C LYS A 192 18.87 17.35 -28.83
N TYR A 193 18.30 18.43 -28.30
CA TYR A 193 17.59 18.39 -27.02
C TYR A 193 16.35 17.51 -27.09
N ILE A 194 15.54 17.65 -28.14
CA ILE A 194 14.31 16.85 -28.32
C ILE A 194 14.69 15.38 -28.43
N GLU A 195 15.62 15.02 -29.32
CA GLU A 195 16.05 13.64 -29.54
C GLU A 195 16.61 13.00 -28.26
N ARG A 196 17.50 13.69 -27.55
CA ARG A 196 18.07 13.16 -26.30
C ARG A 196 17.00 12.97 -25.23
N SER A 197 16.09 13.94 -25.09
CA SER A 197 15.02 13.88 -24.09
C SER A 197 14.04 12.76 -24.39
N VAL A 198 13.68 12.58 -25.66
CA VAL A 198 12.83 11.48 -26.14
C VAL A 198 13.53 10.15 -25.92
N LEU A 199 14.81 10.02 -26.27
CA LEU A 199 15.58 8.78 -26.10
C LEU A 199 15.60 8.33 -24.64
N VAL A 200 15.88 9.23 -23.70
CA VAL A 200 15.91 8.92 -22.26
C VAL A 200 14.54 8.43 -21.78
N ASN A 201 13.46 9.15 -22.11
CA ASN A 201 12.10 8.78 -21.68
C ASN A 201 11.62 7.48 -22.35
N MET A 202 11.93 7.28 -23.62
CA MET A 202 11.63 6.06 -24.35
C MET A 202 12.39 4.86 -23.82
N THR A 203 13.64 5.03 -23.39
CA THR A 203 14.44 3.94 -22.78
C THR A 203 13.78 3.49 -21.46
N LEU A 204 13.40 4.45 -20.61
CA LEU A 204 12.69 4.17 -19.36
C LEU A 204 11.32 3.53 -19.61
N LEU A 205 10.58 4.03 -20.60
CA LEU A 205 9.27 3.48 -20.94
C LEU A 205 9.39 2.07 -21.51
N ARG A 206 10.32 1.81 -22.42
CA ARG A 206 10.59 0.46 -22.98
C ARG A 206 10.91 -0.56 -21.87
N LYS A 207 11.68 -0.15 -20.85
CA LYS A 207 11.98 -1.01 -19.69
C LYS A 207 10.75 -1.29 -18.81
N THR A 208 9.83 -0.33 -18.68
CA THR A 208 8.74 -0.38 -17.70
C THR A 208 7.34 -0.55 -18.29
N ALA A 209 7.19 -0.62 -19.62
CA ALA A 209 5.91 -0.59 -20.32
C ALA A 209 4.99 -1.74 -19.88
N ALA A 210 5.51 -2.97 -19.83
CA ALA A 210 4.73 -4.13 -19.40
C ALA A 210 4.18 -3.96 -17.97
N ALA A 211 5.02 -3.55 -17.03
CA ALA A 211 4.62 -3.31 -15.63
C ALA A 211 3.63 -2.14 -15.50
N LYS A 212 3.81 -1.07 -16.29
CA LYS A 212 2.89 0.09 -16.32
C LYS A 212 1.54 -0.24 -16.94
N ALA A 213 1.50 -1.14 -17.93
CA ALA A 213 0.26 -1.63 -18.53
C ALA A 213 -0.50 -2.48 -17.49
N MET A 214 0.16 -3.47 -16.90
CA MET A 214 -0.44 -4.36 -15.90
C MET A 214 -0.94 -3.61 -14.67
N THR A 215 -0.09 -2.78 -14.07
CA THR A 215 -0.48 -1.97 -12.91
C THR A 215 -1.65 -1.06 -13.29
N GLY A 216 -1.63 -0.44 -14.47
CA GLY A 216 -2.72 0.44 -14.87
C GLY A 216 -4.06 -0.28 -15.09
N ALA A 217 -4.05 -1.51 -15.62
CA ALA A 217 -5.27 -2.33 -15.75
C ALA A 217 -5.85 -2.68 -14.37
N ILE A 218 -5.02 -3.17 -13.45
CA ILE A 218 -5.41 -3.48 -12.06
C ILE A 218 -6.02 -2.25 -11.37
N LEU A 219 -5.35 -1.10 -11.45
CA LEU A 219 -5.82 0.14 -10.82
C LEU A 219 -7.12 0.68 -11.43
N ARG A 220 -7.43 0.35 -12.70
CA ARG A 220 -8.73 0.69 -13.30
C ARG A 220 -9.85 -0.19 -12.74
N VAL A 221 -9.60 -1.49 -12.63
CA VAL A 221 -10.54 -2.44 -12.01
C VAL A 221 -10.87 -2.08 -10.57
N ILE A 222 -9.86 -1.73 -9.76
CA ILE A 222 -10.07 -1.29 -8.36
C ILE A 222 -11.02 -0.07 -8.33
N ARG A 223 -10.77 0.94 -9.18
CA ARG A 223 -11.61 2.14 -9.22
C ARG A 223 -13.06 1.82 -9.64
N ALA A 224 -13.25 0.96 -10.64
CA ALA A 224 -14.57 0.58 -11.11
C ALA A 224 -15.36 -0.28 -10.11
N LEU A 225 -14.68 -1.18 -9.38
CA LEU A 225 -15.31 -2.01 -8.36
C LEU A 225 -15.75 -1.16 -7.16
N THR A 226 -14.85 -0.31 -6.66
CA THR A 226 -15.09 0.55 -5.48
C THR A 226 -15.93 1.79 -5.78
N GLY A 227 -16.05 2.20 -7.04
CA GLY A 227 -16.81 3.40 -7.45
C GLY A 227 -16.16 4.72 -7.02
N MET A 228 -14.86 4.70 -6.73
CA MET A 228 -14.16 5.89 -6.23
C MET A 228 -13.97 6.96 -7.30
N LYS A 229 -13.98 8.22 -6.88
CA LYS A 229 -13.74 9.38 -7.75
C LYS A 229 -12.28 9.39 -8.23
N GLY A 230 -12.04 9.92 -9.42
CA GLY A 230 -10.67 10.04 -9.95
C GLY A 230 -9.82 11.13 -9.27
N GLN A 231 -10.48 12.11 -8.66
CA GLN A 231 -9.88 13.36 -8.18
C GLN A 231 -10.52 13.81 -6.87
N TYR A 232 -9.72 14.11 -5.86
CA TYR A 232 -10.17 14.53 -4.54
C TYR A 232 -9.49 15.82 -4.10
N THR A 233 -10.19 16.64 -3.33
CA THR A 233 -9.57 17.77 -2.63
C THR A 233 -8.84 17.28 -1.38
N LYS A 234 -7.91 18.08 -0.85
CA LYS A 234 -7.19 17.73 0.38
C LYS A 234 -8.13 17.51 1.57
N LYS A 235 -9.22 18.28 1.65
CA LYS A 235 -10.27 18.16 2.68
C LYS A 235 -11.04 16.85 2.56
N GLU A 236 -11.30 16.39 1.34
CA GLU A 236 -11.96 15.10 1.10
C GLU A 236 -11.04 13.94 1.49
N LEU A 237 -9.74 14.01 1.16
CA LEU A 237 -8.78 12.94 1.48
C LEU A 237 -8.44 12.82 2.97
N GLN A 238 -8.62 13.89 3.76
CA GLN A 238 -8.51 13.82 5.22
C GLN A 238 -9.56 12.90 5.85
N LYS A 239 -10.69 12.70 5.16
CA LYS A 239 -11.74 11.79 5.62
C LYS A 239 -11.33 10.35 5.28
N PRO A 240 -11.41 9.41 6.24
CA PRO A 240 -11.10 8.01 5.95
C PRO A 240 -12.08 7.45 4.91
N PHE A 241 -11.59 6.49 4.13
CA PHE A 241 -12.42 5.68 3.24
C PHE A 241 -13.05 4.56 4.05
N ALA A 242 -14.38 4.52 4.09
CA ALA A 242 -15.12 3.48 4.78
C ALA A 242 -15.59 2.45 3.75
N ILE A 243 -15.18 1.20 3.95
CA ILE A 243 -15.49 0.08 3.06
C ILE A 243 -16.29 -0.96 3.86
N PRO A 244 -17.61 -1.03 3.66
CA PRO A 244 -18.42 -2.07 4.27
C PRO A 244 -18.15 -3.42 3.59
N ARG A 245 -17.96 -4.46 4.41
CA ARG A 245 -17.73 -5.84 3.99
C ARG A 245 -18.66 -6.77 4.74
N VAL A 246 -19.18 -7.79 4.05
CA VAL A 246 -19.87 -8.91 4.70
C VAL A 246 -18.82 -9.89 5.21
N THR A 247 -18.82 -10.11 6.53
CA THR A 247 -17.96 -11.10 7.17
C THR A 247 -18.84 -12.18 7.80
N PHE A 248 -18.50 -13.44 7.57
CA PHE A 248 -19.14 -14.56 8.25
C PHE A 248 -18.72 -14.54 9.72
N SER A 249 -19.66 -14.20 10.59
CA SER A 249 -19.44 -14.08 12.02
C SER A 249 -20.76 -14.44 12.72
N PRO A 250 -21.11 -15.74 12.73
CA PRO A 250 -22.34 -16.20 13.35
C PRO A 250 -22.38 -15.80 14.82
N ASP A 251 -23.57 -15.45 15.28
CA ASP A 251 -23.79 -15.20 16.69
C ASP A 251 -23.87 -16.52 17.45
N TYR A 252 -22.76 -16.95 18.04
CA TYR A 252 -22.69 -18.17 18.83
C TYR A 252 -23.47 -18.10 20.14
N THR A 253 -23.93 -16.92 20.55
CA THR A 253 -24.77 -16.78 21.75
C THR A 253 -26.17 -17.36 21.53
N ASP A 254 -26.65 -17.37 20.27
CA ASP A 254 -27.93 -17.97 19.91
C ASP A 254 -27.81 -19.50 19.76
N PRO A 255 -28.57 -20.30 20.55
CA PRO A 255 -28.57 -21.75 20.45
C PRO A 255 -29.05 -22.28 19.09
N GLU A 256 -29.90 -21.56 18.34
CA GLU A 256 -30.33 -21.99 17.00
C GLU A 256 -29.21 -21.85 15.96
N VAL A 257 -28.50 -20.72 15.96
CA VAL A 257 -27.35 -20.48 15.08
C VAL A 257 -26.25 -21.50 15.35
N ARG A 258 -25.99 -21.81 16.64
CA ARG A 258 -25.03 -22.84 17.04
C ARG A 258 -25.43 -24.23 16.54
N LYS A 259 -26.70 -24.61 16.69
CA LYS A 259 -27.22 -25.90 16.23
C LYS A 259 -27.18 -26.03 14.71
N ALA A 260 -27.53 -24.96 13.99
CA ALA A 260 -27.47 -24.92 12.53
C ALA A 260 -26.03 -24.97 12.01
N MET A 261 -25.08 -24.29 12.66
CA MET A 261 -23.67 -24.37 12.29
C MET A 261 -23.07 -25.75 12.58
N LEU A 262 -23.39 -26.35 13.73
CA LEU A 262 -22.96 -27.71 14.07
C LEU A 262 -23.54 -28.74 13.11
N SER A 263 -24.82 -28.65 12.74
CA SER A 263 -25.42 -29.58 11.79
C SER A 263 -24.80 -29.44 10.39
N GLN A 264 -24.53 -28.21 9.94
CA GLN A 264 -23.87 -27.97 8.67
C GLN A 264 -22.41 -28.42 8.69
N GLY A 265 -21.71 -28.26 9.81
CA GLY A 265 -20.37 -28.79 10.04
C GLY A 265 -20.33 -30.33 10.00
N MET A 266 -21.27 -31.00 10.67
CA MET A 266 -21.40 -32.46 10.65
C MET A 266 -21.72 -32.98 9.24
N ASN A 267 -22.57 -32.28 8.48
CA ASN A 267 -22.87 -32.63 7.09
C ASN A 267 -21.68 -32.40 6.14
N SER A 268 -20.88 -31.36 6.40
CA SER A 268 -19.65 -31.06 5.64
C SER A 268 -18.58 -32.13 5.88
N ILE A 269 -18.42 -32.59 7.12
CA ILE A 269 -17.56 -33.73 7.47
C ILE A 269 -18.06 -35.00 6.75
N GLY A 270 -19.36 -35.26 6.77
CA GLY A 270 -19.94 -36.40 6.04
C GLY A 270 -19.71 -36.37 4.52
N SER A 271 -19.60 -35.17 3.94
CA SER A 271 -19.29 -34.99 2.51
C SER A 271 -17.79 -35.08 2.20
N LEU A 272 -16.93 -34.60 3.10
CA LEU A 272 -15.47 -34.63 2.93
C LEU A 272 -14.87 -36.01 3.22
N PHE A 273 -15.43 -36.74 4.18
CA PHE A 273 -14.90 -38.01 4.65
C PHE A 273 -15.74 -39.22 4.21
N GLY A 274 -16.90 -39.00 3.58
CA GLY A 274 -17.77 -40.05 3.04
C GLY A 274 -18.44 -40.89 4.13
N ALA A 275 -19.77 -40.72 4.25
CA ALA A 275 -20.62 -41.33 5.28
C ALA A 275 -20.23 -40.94 6.72
N ALA A 276 -21.18 -40.30 7.42
CA ALA A 276 -21.03 -40.08 8.86
C ALA A 276 -20.76 -41.43 9.54
N PRO A 277 -19.77 -41.55 10.44
CA PRO A 277 -19.86 -42.60 11.44
C PRO A 277 -21.18 -42.31 12.14
N THR A 278 -22.14 -43.23 12.02
CA THR A 278 -23.24 -43.27 12.96
C THR A 278 -22.59 -43.25 14.33
N ILE A 279 -22.80 -42.17 15.08
CA ILE A 279 -22.60 -42.18 16.53
C ILE A 279 -23.70 -43.12 17.04
N ALA A 280 -23.50 -44.42 16.80
CA ALA A 280 -24.05 -45.44 17.65
C ALA A 280 -23.51 -45.09 19.03
N ALA A 281 -24.44 -45.01 19.99
CA ALA A 281 -24.18 -44.77 21.39
C ALA A 281 -22.76 -45.17 21.77
N ILE A 282 -21.98 -44.19 22.23
CA ILE A 282 -20.72 -44.45 22.92
C ILE A 282 -21.07 -45.54 23.94
N PRO A 283 -20.53 -46.77 23.82
CA PRO A 283 -20.81 -47.77 24.82
C PRO A 283 -20.37 -47.19 26.15
N ASP A 284 -21.21 -47.36 27.16
CA ASP A 284 -20.96 -47.07 28.57
C ASP A 284 -19.85 -48.00 29.13
N ALA A 285 -18.73 -48.03 28.44
CA ALA A 285 -17.51 -48.80 28.72
C ALA A 285 -16.33 -47.87 29.05
N LEU A 286 -16.55 -46.55 29.06
CA LEU A 286 -15.56 -45.53 29.44
C LEU A 286 -15.72 -45.04 30.89
N THR A 287 -16.63 -45.62 31.67
CA THR A 287 -16.89 -45.25 33.08
C THR A 287 -16.48 -46.34 34.07
N GLY A 288 -15.95 -47.49 33.62
CA GLY A 288 -15.80 -48.70 34.44
C GLY A 288 -14.45 -49.42 34.42
N ARG A 289 -13.39 -48.83 33.87
CA ARG A 289 -12.02 -49.35 34.04
C ARG A 289 -11.14 -48.25 34.60
N GLU A 290 -10.40 -48.63 35.64
CA GLU A 290 -9.38 -47.81 36.29
C GLU A 290 -8.56 -47.09 35.23
N ARG A 291 -8.48 -45.77 35.33
CA ARG A 291 -7.59 -44.98 34.51
C ARG A 291 -6.18 -45.40 34.89
N ASP A 292 -5.48 -46.10 33.99
CA ASP A 292 -4.02 -46.03 33.94
C ASP A 292 -3.69 -44.60 33.48
N GLU A 293 -3.63 -43.69 34.46
CA GLU A 293 -3.06 -42.37 34.27
C GLU A 293 -1.61 -42.53 33.84
N PHE A 294 -1.29 -42.05 32.64
CA PHE A 294 0.05 -42.07 32.08
C PHE A 294 1.03 -41.42 33.06
N ASN A 295 1.88 -42.24 33.69
CA ASN A 295 2.89 -41.80 34.65
C ASN A 295 4.22 -41.54 33.90
N PRO A 296 4.65 -40.27 33.75
CA PRO A 296 5.88 -39.95 33.04
C PRO A 296 7.14 -40.48 33.76
N GLU A 297 7.06 -40.78 35.06
CA GLU A 297 8.19 -41.29 35.85
C GLU A 297 8.50 -42.77 35.52
N GLU A 298 7.54 -43.52 34.99
CA GLU A 298 7.72 -44.93 34.61
C GLU A 298 8.60 -45.11 33.35
N PHE A 299 8.85 -44.01 32.62
CA PHE A 299 9.65 -43.97 31.40
C PHE A 299 10.96 -43.18 31.58
N ALA A 300 11.30 -42.75 32.80
CA ALA A 300 12.50 -41.97 33.08
C ALA A 300 13.80 -42.74 32.78
N ASP A 301 13.80 -44.07 32.96
CA ASP A 301 14.95 -44.94 32.71
C ASP A 301 14.96 -45.55 31.30
N ASN A 302 14.10 -45.06 30.38
CA ASN A 302 14.06 -45.58 29.02
C ASN A 302 15.30 -45.11 28.23
N PRO A 303 16.19 -46.03 27.79
CA PRO A 303 17.43 -45.68 27.11
C PRO A 303 17.21 -45.00 25.74
N ALA A 304 15.99 -45.00 25.20
CA ALA A 304 15.63 -44.23 24.00
C ALA A 304 15.56 -42.70 24.23
N PHE A 305 15.49 -42.24 25.49
CA PHE A 305 15.46 -40.82 25.87
C PHE A 305 16.77 -40.34 26.51
N ALA A 306 17.76 -41.23 26.70
CA ALA A 306 19.11 -40.82 27.05
C ALA A 306 19.73 -40.16 25.80
N SER A 307 19.77 -38.82 25.79
CA SER A 307 20.50 -38.09 24.75
C SER A 307 21.99 -38.41 24.87
N ASP A 308 22.58 -38.93 23.79
CA ASP A 308 24.04 -39.05 23.63
C ASP A 308 24.65 -37.63 23.55
N GLU A 309 24.81 -36.98 24.70
CA GLU A 309 25.64 -35.78 24.83
C GLU A 309 27.09 -36.19 25.05
N ALA A 310 27.75 -36.59 23.96
CA ALA A 310 29.20 -36.49 23.84
C ALA A 310 29.51 -35.47 22.74
N MET A 311 30.06 -34.33 23.17
CA MET A 311 30.49 -33.22 22.31
C MET A 311 31.43 -33.70 21.20
N VAL A 312 31.07 -33.44 19.93
CA VAL A 312 32.01 -33.14 18.85
C VAL A 312 31.35 -32.12 17.92
N GLU A 313 32.06 -31.02 17.69
CA GLU A 313 31.73 -29.97 16.72
C GLU A 313 31.51 -30.56 15.32
N GLU A 314 30.38 -30.25 14.67
CA GLU A 314 30.36 -30.16 13.21
C GLU A 314 29.30 -29.21 12.66
N ASN A 315 29.80 -28.40 11.74
CA ASN A 315 29.21 -27.32 10.96
C ASN A 315 27.96 -27.77 10.17
N ALA A 316 26.77 -27.38 10.60
CA ALA A 316 25.53 -27.63 9.89
C ALA A 316 25.24 -26.51 8.86
N GLY A 317 25.34 -26.86 7.58
CA GLY A 317 24.95 -26.01 6.45
C GLY A 317 23.45 -25.70 6.48
N GLY A 318 23.13 -24.41 6.57
CA GLY A 318 21.78 -23.90 6.38
C GLY A 318 21.40 -23.85 4.90
N GLU A 319 20.24 -24.42 4.59
CA GLU A 319 19.58 -24.38 3.29
C GLU A 319 19.23 -22.93 2.90
N GLN A 320 19.70 -22.51 1.72
CA GLN A 320 19.52 -21.17 1.17
C GLN A 320 18.09 -20.96 0.65
N ASN A 321 17.34 -20.08 1.30
CA ASN A 321 16.12 -19.48 0.74
C ASN A 321 16.47 -18.55 -0.42
N TRP A 322 15.94 -18.86 -1.61
CA TRP A 322 16.28 -18.25 -2.91
C TRP A 322 15.41 -17.03 -3.29
N PHE A 323 14.81 -16.33 -2.32
CA PHE A 323 13.95 -15.17 -2.58
C PHE A 323 14.18 -14.08 -1.52
N ASP A 324 15.29 -13.36 -1.64
CA ASP A 324 15.44 -12.01 -1.09
C ASP A 324 16.61 -11.29 -1.79
N GLU A 325 16.34 -10.69 -2.95
CA GLU A 325 17.25 -9.69 -3.54
C GLU A 325 16.81 -8.30 -3.07
N THR A 326 17.46 -7.82 -2.01
CA THR A 326 17.47 -6.39 -1.67
C THR A 326 18.58 -5.68 -2.47
N PRO A 327 18.31 -4.52 -3.11
CA PRO A 327 19.36 -3.75 -3.79
C PRO A 327 20.30 -3.11 -2.76
N GLN A 328 21.60 -3.39 -2.87
CA GLN A 328 22.65 -2.67 -2.14
C GLN A 328 22.58 -1.16 -2.40
N GLN A 329 22.32 -0.38 -1.35
CA GLN A 329 22.79 0.99 -1.23
C GLN A 329 23.49 1.16 0.12
N ASN A 330 24.76 1.53 0.03
CA ASN A 330 25.62 1.97 1.13
C ASN A 330 24.93 3.05 1.98
N SER A 331 24.70 2.76 3.26
CA SER A 331 24.67 3.77 4.32
C SER A 331 24.97 3.10 5.65
N GLU A 332 26.14 3.40 6.22
CA GLU A 332 26.43 3.12 7.62
C GLU A 332 25.45 3.89 8.49
N SER A 333 24.54 3.16 9.14
CA SER A 333 23.75 3.63 10.26
C SER A 333 24.04 2.72 11.44
N GLU A 334 24.87 3.21 12.36
CA GLU A 334 25.07 2.62 13.67
C GLU A 334 23.74 2.50 14.42
N ALA A 335 23.50 1.30 14.94
CA ALA A 335 22.46 1.05 15.92
C ALA A 335 22.75 1.88 17.18
N ASN A 336 21.80 2.73 17.54
CA ASN A 336 21.82 3.52 18.77
C ASN A 336 21.48 2.59 19.95
N GLU A 337 22.50 1.95 20.52
CA GLU A 337 22.42 1.41 21.88
C GLU A 337 22.29 2.59 22.85
N GLN A 338 21.13 2.68 23.50
CA GLN A 338 20.82 3.71 24.50
C GLN A 338 21.59 3.45 25.80
N THR A 339 22.88 3.80 25.82
CA THR A 339 23.65 4.01 27.05
C THR A 339 23.53 5.47 27.46
N GLY A 340 22.83 5.74 28.57
CA GLY A 340 22.55 7.10 29.05
C GLY A 340 23.77 7.77 29.70
N TYR A 341 24.65 8.38 28.89
CA TYR A 341 25.70 9.27 29.40
C TYR A 341 25.15 10.68 29.62
N ILE A 342 25.64 11.39 30.64
CA ILE A 342 25.15 12.72 31.04
C ILE A 342 26.29 13.75 31.08
N CYS A 343 25.97 14.99 30.74
CA CYS A 343 26.88 16.13 30.77
C CYS A 343 27.17 16.59 32.20
N ASP A 344 28.44 16.83 32.53
CA ASP A 344 28.88 17.29 33.85
C ASP A 344 28.43 18.73 34.18
N GLU A 345 28.28 19.60 33.17
CA GLU A 345 27.90 21.00 33.38
C GLU A 345 26.40 21.27 33.34
N CYS A 346 25.66 20.59 32.46
CA CYS A 346 24.25 20.90 32.20
C CYS A 346 23.29 19.72 32.37
N GLY A 347 23.80 18.53 32.73
CA GLY A 347 22.99 17.33 32.95
C GLY A 347 22.29 16.75 31.71
N ALA A 348 22.53 17.31 30.52
CA ALA A 348 21.92 16.83 29.28
C ALA A 348 22.42 15.42 28.92
N GLN A 349 21.54 14.58 28.37
CA GLN A 349 21.92 13.26 27.86
C GLN A 349 22.80 13.39 26.61
N ILE A 350 23.86 12.59 26.57
CA ILE A 350 24.93 12.60 25.57
C ILE A 350 24.97 11.21 24.92
N SER A 351 25.12 11.15 23.59
CA SER A 351 25.39 9.88 22.89
C SER A 351 26.83 9.42 23.10
N ASP A 352 27.10 8.12 22.97
CA ASP A 352 28.44 7.54 23.19
C ASP A 352 29.55 8.22 22.35
N LYS A 353 29.23 8.61 21.11
CA LYS A 353 30.13 9.39 20.24
C LYS A 353 30.54 10.75 20.82
N VAL A 354 29.62 11.47 21.46
CA VAL A 354 29.91 12.78 22.02
C VAL A 354 30.62 12.63 23.37
N TYR A 355 30.30 11.57 24.12
CA TYR A 355 31.00 11.22 25.37
C TYR A 355 32.48 10.91 25.11
N SER A 356 32.77 9.99 24.20
CA SER A 356 34.14 9.59 23.83
C SER A 356 34.96 10.76 23.29
N TYR A 357 34.39 11.60 22.43
CA TYR A 357 35.06 12.81 21.95
C TYR A 357 35.37 13.79 23.09
N SER A 358 34.43 14.00 24.01
CA SER A 358 34.60 14.95 25.09
C SER A 358 35.64 14.52 26.13
N ILE A 359 35.67 13.24 26.49
CA ILE A 359 36.71 12.67 27.36
C ILE A 359 38.09 12.83 26.71
N ASN A 360 38.23 12.53 25.41
CA ASN A 360 39.51 12.62 24.71
C ASN A 360 40.02 14.05 24.53
N LYS A 361 39.13 15.03 24.32
CA LYS A 361 39.52 16.44 24.08
C LYS A 361 39.58 17.31 25.33
N PHE A 362 38.67 17.10 26.28
CA PHE A 362 38.45 17.98 27.43
C PHE A 362 38.62 17.25 28.78
N GLY A 363 38.84 15.93 28.78
CA GLY A 363 39.01 15.13 30.00
C GLY A 363 37.76 14.97 30.84
N LYS A 364 36.60 15.46 30.36
CA LYS A 364 35.31 15.44 31.06
C LYS A 364 34.16 15.23 30.07
N PRO A 365 33.03 14.63 30.48
CA PRO A 365 31.87 14.43 29.62
C PRO A 365 31.04 15.73 29.47
N LEU A 366 31.19 16.40 28.33
CA LEU A 366 30.49 17.64 27.98
C LEU A 366 29.64 17.42 26.72
N CYS A 367 28.44 18.00 26.70
CA CYS A 367 27.59 17.99 25.51
C CYS A 367 28.11 18.99 24.46
N VAL A 368 27.63 18.87 23.23
CA VAL A 368 28.06 19.71 22.09
C VAL A 368 27.87 21.22 22.35
N ARG A 369 26.91 21.61 23.21
CA ARG A 369 26.66 23.02 23.58
C ARG A 369 27.72 23.55 24.54
N CYS A 370 28.02 22.79 25.60
CA CYS A 370 29.09 23.11 26.57
C CYS A 370 30.48 23.10 25.91
N GLN A 371 30.73 22.18 24.96
CA GLN A 371 31.99 22.16 24.19
C GLN A 371 32.24 23.44 23.38
N ARG A 372 31.18 24.20 23.04
CA ARG A 372 31.26 25.45 22.26
C ARG A 372 31.27 26.71 23.13
N GLY A 373 31.31 26.58 24.46
CA GLY A 373 31.34 27.71 25.39
C GLY A 373 30.04 28.52 25.45
N ALA A 374 28.91 27.93 25.04
CA ALA A 374 27.60 28.56 25.18
C ALA A 374 27.00 28.16 26.54
N HIS A 375 27.11 29.06 27.52
CA HIS A 375 26.40 28.96 28.81
C HIS A 375 24.92 29.34 28.64
#